data_AF-A0A850ZL27-F1
#
_entry.id   AF-A0A850ZL27-F1
#
_cell.length_a   1.000
_cell.length_b   1.000
_cell.length_c   1.000
_cell.angle_alpha   90.00
_cell.angle_beta   90.00
_cell.angle_gamma   90.00
#
_symmetry.space_group_name_H-M   'P 1'
#
loop_
_entity.id
_entity.type
_entity.pdbx_description
1 polymer ?
#
loop_
_entity_poly.entity_id
_entity_poly.type
_entity_poly.pdbx_seq_one_letter_code
_entity_poly.pdbx_strand_id
1 'polypeptide(L)'
;AAPECPFCGEAAGRELEEHVRAWHGHLLGAPGAGDGEQLYECPMCSLTCTNIQILEEHVDLHLEERNFSEGTDLELAQQLQTEEDERQRSEEEKREREEFRKLQRQYGLDNSGGFKQQFLKNMEREVDRGRMQPFEYHKRKAEMMESLASGIDDGRTKTSGVIEALCKYYQNENKDVRRVWLSAGVDHFHSSLGDRGWGCGYRNFQMLLSSLLQNSFYSDCLRDTTLIPSIPKIQSMIEDAWREGFDPHGASHFNNRLHGSKAWIGACEIYSLLTSLRIKCQIIDFHKPTGPMGTHPRLFEWILHYYSTDNEG
;
A
#
# COMPACT_ATOMS: atom_id res chain seq x y z
N ALA A 1 -34.98 50.58 39.65
CA ALA A 1 -33.68 50.58 40.34
C ALA A 1 -33.26 52.02 40.57
N ALA A 2 -32.60 52.34 41.68
CA ALA A 2 -32.04 53.69 41.88
C ALA A 2 -30.93 53.93 40.84
N PRO A 3 -30.78 55.15 40.30
CA PRO A 3 -29.76 55.42 39.28
C PRO A 3 -28.34 55.34 39.88
N GLU A 4 -27.48 54.53 39.28
CA GLU A 4 -26.08 54.36 39.70
C GLU A 4 -25.18 55.39 39.03
N CYS A 5 -24.11 55.80 39.71
CA CYS A 5 -23.14 56.72 39.17
C CYS A 5 -22.30 56.06 38.07
N PRO A 6 -22.25 56.61 36.83
CA PRO A 6 -21.51 56.00 35.73
C PRO A 6 -19.98 56.04 35.88
N PHE A 7 -19.45 56.76 36.88
CA PHE A 7 -18.00 56.88 37.11
C PHE A 7 -17.48 55.97 38.23
N CYS A 8 -18.27 55.67 39.25
CA CYS A 8 -17.85 54.87 40.41
C CYS A 8 -18.77 53.68 40.73
N GLY A 9 -19.96 53.61 40.12
CA GLY A 9 -20.91 52.51 40.32
C GLY A 9 -21.68 52.56 41.64
N GLU A 10 -21.56 53.62 42.44
CA GLU A 10 -22.37 53.75 43.67
C GLU A 10 -23.83 54.13 43.37
N ALA A 11 -24.76 53.49 44.07
CA ALA A 11 -26.20 53.76 43.96
C ALA A 11 -26.53 55.11 44.61
N ALA A 12 -26.58 56.18 43.82
CA ALA A 12 -27.04 57.48 44.28
C ALA A 12 -28.58 57.50 44.29
N GLY A 13 -29.17 58.12 45.32
CA GLY A 13 -30.61 58.35 45.37
C GLY A 13 -31.08 59.36 44.31
N ARG A 14 -32.20 60.05 44.55
CA ARG A 14 -32.79 61.01 43.58
C ARG A 14 -31.93 62.26 43.30
N GLU A 15 -30.67 62.29 43.72
CA GLU A 15 -29.73 63.42 43.65
C GLU A 15 -28.40 62.99 43.02
N LEU A 16 -28.46 62.18 41.95
CA LEU A 16 -27.28 61.72 41.20
C LEU A 16 -26.42 62.90 40.70
N GLU A 17 -27.04 64.00 40.26
CA GLU A 17 -26.31 65.19 39.79
C GLU A 17 -25.49 65.87 40.90
N GLU A 18 -25.94 65.87 42.15
CA GLU A 18 -25.17 66.44 43.26
C GLU A 18 -24.00 65.55 43.67
N HIS A 19 -24.20 64.22 43.68
CA HIS A 19 -23.12 63.25 43.90
C HIS A 19 -22.02 63.40 42.85
N VAL A 20 -22.39 63.44 41.57
CA VAL A 20 -21.42 63.57 40.47
C VAL A 20 -20.72 64.93 40.53
N ARG A 21 -21.41 66.02 40.90
CA ARG A 21 -20.79 67.34 41.06
C ARG A 21 -19.82 67.41 42.26
N ALA A 22 -20.14 66.74 43.37
CA ALA A 22 -19.31 66.78 44.58
C ALA A 22 -18.06 65.90 44.48
N TRP A 23 -18.17 64.70 43.90
CA TRP A 23 -17.07 63.71 43.89
C TRP A 23 -16.38 63.59 42.52
N HIS A 24 -17.10 63.83 41.43
CA HIS A 24 -16.61 63.76 40.06
C HIS A 24 -16.64 65.12 39.34
N GLY A 25 -16.80 66.23 40.09
CA GLY A 25 -16.84 67.58 39.53
C GLY A 25 -15.59 67.96 38.73
N HIS A 26 -14.44 67.31 39.00
CA HIS A 26 -13.21 67.46 38.22
C HIS A 26 -13.27 66.82 36.82
N LEU A 27 -14.19 65.87 36.58
CA LEU A 27 -14.39 65.19 35.28
C LEU A 27 -15.45 65.89 34.40
N LEU A 28 -16.31 66.75 34.98
CA LEU A 28 -17.43 67.40 34.30
C LEU A 28 -17.18 68.87 33.91
N GLY A 29 -15.91 69.27 33.77
CA GLY A 29 -15.44 70.53 33.16
C GLY A 29 -16.45 71.70 33.17
N ALA A 30 -16.56 72.42 34.29
CA ALA A 30 -17.34 73.66 34.34
C ALA A 30 -16.41 74.88 34.14
N PRO A 31 -16.88 75.95 33.47
CA PRO A 31 -16.04 76.95 32.83
C PRO A 31 -15.44 77.91 33.87
N GLY A 32 -14.15 77.79 34.09
CA GLY A 32 -13.38 78.64 35.00
C GLY A 32 -12.09 79.07 34.33
N ALA A 33 -11.98 80.38 34.07
CA ALA A 33 -10.83 81.07 33.53
C ALA A 33 -9.50 80.66 34.20
N GLY A 34 -8.48 80.42 33.39
CA GLY A 34 -7.11 80.23 33.87
C GLY A 34 -6.25 79.48 32.86
N ASP A 35 -5.53 80.26 32.06
CA ASP A 35 -4.48 79.90 31.12
C ASP A 35 -3.64 78.68 31.56
N GLY A 36 -3.77 77.58 30.82
CA GLY A 36 -3.01 76.34 31.00
C GLY A 36 -3.35 75.41 29.84
N GLU A 37 -2.48 75.33 28.84
CA GLU A 37 -2.66 74.44 27.69
C GLU A 37 -2.97 73.03 28.18
N GLN A 38 -4.16 72.51 27.88
CA GLN A 38 -4.53 71.13 28.21
C GLN A 38 -3.71 70.22 27.28
N LEU A 39 -2.61 69.68 27.82
CA LEU A 39 -1.72 68.79 27.09
C LEU A 39 -2.29 67.36 27.09
N TYR A 40 -2.33 66.74 25.91
CA TYR A 40 -2.80 65.38 25.70
C TYR A 40 -1.61 64.46 25.42
N GLU A 41 -1.44 63.39 26.20
CA GLU A 41 -0.34 62.44 26.02
C GLU A 41 -0.69 61.32 25.04
N CYS A 42 0.24 61.04 24.12
CA CYS A 42 0.17 59.89 23.25
C CYS A 42 0.41 58.59 24.03
N PRO A 43 -0.51 57.61 23.95
CA PRO A 43 -0.37 56.35 24.68
C PRO A 43 0.70 55.41 24.11
N MET A 44 1.22 55.68 22.91
CA MET A 44 2.18 54.80 22.20
C MET A 44 3.64 55.24 22.38
N CYS A 45 3.89 56.55 22.55
CA CYS A 45 5.25 57.10 22.67
C CYS A 45 5.40 58.19 23.75
N SER A 46 4.33 58.48 24.50
CA SER A 46 4.27 59.47 25.58
C SER A 46 4.59 60.92 25.15
N LEU A 47 4.42 61.25 23.86
CA LEU A 47 4.50 62.62 23.36
C LEU A 47 3.31 63.44 23.86
N THR A 48 3.57 64.62 24.44
CA THR A 48 2.53 65.57 24.88
C THR A 48 2.16 66.54 23.76
N CYS A 49 0.90 66.53 23.34
CA CYS A 49 0.36 67.39 22.28
C CYS A 49 -0.49 68.52 22.88
N THR A 50 -0.44 69.70 22.27
CA THR A 50 -1.19 70.90 22.72
C THR A 50 -2.66 70.92 22.30
N ASN A 51 -3.07 70.02 21.40
CA ASN A 51 -4.43 69.90 20.90
C ASN A 51 -4.75 68.43 20.59
N ILE A 52 -6.00 68.02 20.86
CA ILE A 52 -6.52 66.68 20.59
C ILE A 52 -6.45 66.31 19.10
N GLN A 53 -6.64 67.26 18.18
CA GLN A 53 -6.54 67.02 16.73
C GLN A 53 -5.11 66.65 16.30
N ILE A 54 -4.11 67.28 16.91
CA ILE A 54 -2.69 66.99 16.66
C ILE A 54 -2.33 65.62 17.25
N LEU A 55 -2.90 65.28 18.41
CA LEU A 55 -2.72 63.96 19.00
C LEU A 55 -3.34 62.86 18.13
N GLU A 56 -4.53 63.09 17.57
CA GLU A 56 -5.21 62.15 16.66
C GLU A 56 -4.38 61.90 15.40
N GLU A 57 -3.95 62.97 14.70
CA GLU A 57 -3.05 62.84 13.54
C GLU A 57 -1.73 62.13 13.88
N HIS A 58 -1.17 62.37 15.07
CA HIS A 58 0.06 61.72 15.52
C HIS A 58 -0.12 60.23 15.85
N VAL A 59 -1.23 59.85 16.48
CA VAL A 59 -1.56 58.45 16.74
C VAL A 59 -1.85 57.71 15.43
N ASP A 60 -2.53 58.36 14.49
CA ASP A 60 -2.78 57.81 13.15
C ASP A 60 -1.46 57.54 12.41
N LEU A 61 -0.47 58.43 12.48
CA LEU A 61 0.87 58.19 11.93
C LEU A 61 1.54 56.94 12.53
N HIS A 62 1.40 56.72 13.85
CA HIS A 62 1.92 55.51 14.46
C HIS A 62 1.18 54.24 14.00
N LEU A 63 -0.13 54.32 13.77
CA LEU A 63 -0.92 53.21 13.25
C LEU A 63 -0.59 52.93 11.78
N GLU A 64 -0.36 53.96 10.96
CA GLU A 64 0.10 53.83 9.58
C GLU A 64 1.52 53.25 9.47
N GLU A 65 2.45 53.66 10.33
CA GLU A 65 3.77 53.03 10.45
C GLU A 65 3.68 51.55 10.87
N ARG A 66 2.73 51.21 11.75
CA ARG A 66 2.45 49.83 12.14
C ARG A 66 1.83 49.00 11.01
N ASN A 67 0.95 49.59 10.20
CA ASN A 67 0.37 48.95 9.02
C ASN A 67 1.45 48.61 7.96
N PHE A 68 2.50 49.43 7.85
CA PHE A 68 3.68 49.09 7.04
C PHE A 68 4.43 47.85 7.57
N SER A 69 4.45 47.66 8.90
CA SER A 69 4.99 46.46 9.56
C SER A 69 4.06 45.24 9.44
N GLU A 70 2.74 45.42 9.46
CA GLU A 70 1.77 44.33 9.28
C GLU A 70 1.84 43.71 7.87
N GLY A 71 2.13 44.52 6.84
CA GLY A 71 2.42 44.01 5.50
C GLY A 71 3.63 43.06 5.47
N THR A 72 4.64 43.34 6.29
CA THR A 72 5.84 42.50 6.43
C THR A 72 5.55 41.23 7.23
N ASP A 73 4.70 41.30 8.26
CA ASP A 73 4.27 40.14 9.04
C ASP A 73 3.37 39.18 8.22
N LEU A 74 2.49 39.72 7.38
CA LEU A 74 1.67 38.91 6.47
C LEU A 74 2.52 38.22 5.40
N GLU A 75 3.50 38.93 4.81
CA GLU A 75 4.45 38.35 3.86
C GLU A 75 5.31 37.26 4.52
N LEU A 76 5.80 37.50 5.74
CA LEU A 76 6.55 36.51 6.51
C LEU A 76 5.69 35.27 6.84
N ALA A 77 4.44 35.46 7.26
CA ALA A 77 3.51 34.36 7.52
C ALA A 77 3.24 33.53 6.25
N GLN A 78 3.08 34.18 5.10
CA GLN A 78 2.91 33.50 3.81
C GLN A 78 4.18 32.72 3.39
N GLN A 79 5.37 33.29 3.63
CA GLN A 79 6.64 32.61 3.38
C GLN A 79 6.79 31.37 4.27
N LEU A 80 6.55 31.50 5.58
CA LEU A 80 6.62 30.38 6.52
C LEU A 80 5.61 29.27 6.17
N GLN A 81 4.39 29.63 5.77
CA GLN A 81 3.39 28.66 5.31
C GLN A 81 3.87 27.94 4.05
N THR A 82 4.45 28.66 3.09
CA THR A 82 4.97 28.08 1.85
C THR A 82 6.13 27.13 2.13
N GLU A 83 7.06 27.53 2.99
CA GLU A 83 8.19 26.67 3.41
C GLU A 83 7.72 25.43 4.17
N GLU A 84 6.71 25.56 5.04
CA GLU A 84 6.12 24.42 5.74
C GLU A 84 5.42 23.47 4.77
N ASP A 85 4.60 23.99 3.85
CA ASP A 85 3.92 23.19 2.83
C ASP A 85 4.90 22.47 1.91
N GLU A 86 5.99 23.14 1.50
CA GLU A 86 7.07 22.53 0.71
C GLU A 86 7.77 21.42 1.48
N ARG A 87 8.04 21.63 2.77
CA ARG A 87 8.65 20.62 3.63
C ARG A 87 7.74 19.42 3.84
N GLN A 88 6.45 19.65 4.13
CA GLN A 88 5.46 18.59 4.30
C GLN A 88 5.35 17.75 3.01
N ARG A 89 5.24 18.40 1.85
CA ARG A 89 5.20 17.74 0.54
C ARG A 89 6.46 16.90 0.29
N SER A 90 7.64 17.44 0.59
CA SER A 90 8.90 16.70 0.43
C SER A 90 8.97 15.46 1.33
N GLU A 91 8.51 15.57 2.58
CA GLU A 91 8.44 14.44 3.51
C GLU A 91 7.41 13.38 3.09
N GLU A 92 6.27 13.79 2.52
CA GLU A 92 5.27 12.90 1.93
C GLU A 92 5.80 12.17 0.70
N GLU A 93 6.39 12.89 -0.26
CA GLU A 93 7.01 12.29 -1.45
C GLU A 93 8.11 11.29 -1.10
N LYS A 94 8.89 11.57 -0.06
CA LYS A 94 9.91 10.65 0.44
C LYS A 94 9.28 9.39 1.02
N ARG A 95 8.23 9.53 1.83
CA ARG A 95 7.48 8.39 2.41
C ARG A 95 6.86 7.53 1.31
N GLU A 96 6.16 8.15 0.36
CA GLU A 96 5.54 7.48 -0.78
C GLU A 96 6.60 6.70 -1.59
N ARG A 97 7.74 7.33 -1.91
CA ARG A 97 8.82 6.70 -2.65
C ARG A 97 9.40 5.48 -1.93
N GLU A 98 9.56 5.56 -0.61
CA GLU A 98 10.04 4.45 0.20
C GLU A 98 9.03 3.30 0.26
N GLU A 99 7.75 3.59 0.45
CA GLU A 99 6.67 2.60 0.46
C GLU A 99 6.49 1.94 -0.91
N PHE A 100 6.46 2.73 -1.98
CA PHE A 100 6.38 2.23 -3.35
C PHE A 100 7.54 1.27 -3.66
N ARG A 101 8.77 1.62 -3.26
CA ARG A 101 9.94 0.75 -3.44
C ARG A 101 9.84 -0.55 -2.61
N LYS A 102 9.27 -0.50 -1.42
CA LYS A 102 9.02 -1.70 -0.58
C LYS A 102 7.99 -2.60 -1.25
N LEU A 103 6.89 -2.04 -1.74
CA LEU A 103 5.84 -2.79 -2.44
C LEU A 103 6.37 -3.42 -3.73
N GLN A 104 7.10 -2.67 -4.56
CA GLN A 104 7.72 -3.22 -5.78
C GLN A 104 8.62 -4.42 -5.47
N ARG A 105 9.41 -4.36 -4.39
CA ARG A 105 10.23 -5.50 -3.94
C ARG A 105 9.39 -6.69 -3.50
N GLN A 106 8.34 -6.44 -2.70
CA GLN A 106 7.47 -7.49 -2.17
C GLN A 106 6.77 -8.25 -3.29
N TYR A 107 6.25 -7.54 -4.28
CA TYR A 107 5.58 -8.12 -5.45
C TYR A 107 6.55 -8.55 -6.56
N GLY A 108 7.86 -8.37 -6.38
CA GLY A 108 8.88 -8.81 -7.34
C GLY A 108 8.94 -8.01 -8.64
N LEU A 109 8.46 -6.76 -8.62
CA LEU A 109 8.39 -5.81 -9.73
C LEU A 109 9.51 -4.76 -9.71
N ASP A 110 10.49 -4.89 -8.84
CA ASP A 110 11.61 -3.95 -8.67
C ASP A 110 12.79 -4.20 -9.63
N ASN A 111 12.65 -5.14 -10.56
CA ASN A 111 13.69 -5.56 -11.50
C ASN A 111 15.02 -6.00 -10.84
N SER A 112 15.00 -6.47 -9.58
CA SER A 112 16.20 -6.92 -8.84
C SER A 112 16.77 -8.28 -9.27
N GLY A 113 16.35 -8.79 -10.43
CA GLY A 113 16.68 -10.12 -10.96
C GLY A 113 15.61 -11.17 -10.65
N GLY A 114 15.72 -12.35 -11.27
CA GLY A 114 14.71 -13.39 -11.20
C GLY A 114 15.21 -14.68 -10.57
N PHE A 115 14.63 -15.80 -11.01
CA PHE A 115 14.93 -17.15 -10.53
C PHE A 115 16.43 -17.45 -10.49
N LYS A 116 17.13 -17.28 -11.63
CA LYS A 116 18.55 -17.62 -11.77
C LYS A 116 19.42 -16.85 -10.78
N GLN A 117 19.25 -15.52 -10.70
CA GLN A 117 20.03 -14.67 -9.82
C GLN A 117 19.79 -15.02 -8.35
N GLN A 118 18.53 -15.26 -7.97
CA GLN A 118 18.18 -15.67 -6.62
C GLN A 118 18.76 -17.04 -6.25
N PHE A 119 18.69 -18.01 -7.17
CA PHE A 119 19.22 -19.35 -6.95
C PHE A 119 20.73 -19.31 -6.68
N LEU A 120 21.49 -18.61 -7.51
CA LEU A 120 22.94 -18.45 -7.37
C LEU A 120 23.31 -17.74 -6.05
N LYS A 121 22.67 -16.60 -5.75
CA LYS A 121 22.92 -15.83 -4.53
C LYS A 121 22.62 -16.62 -3.27
N ASN A 122 21.57 -17.45 -3.30
CA ASN A 122 21.23 -18.31 -2.17
C ASN A 122 22.21 -19.47 -2.01
N MET A 123 22.69 -20.08 -3.10
CA MET A 123 23.73 -21.09 -3.01
C MET A 123 25.06 -20.51 -2.50
N GLU A 124 25.47 -19.31 -2.97
CA GLU A 124 26.65 -18.60 -2.45
C GLU A 124 26.58 -18.44 -0.92
N ARG A 125 25.42 -18.00 -0.41
CA ARG A 125 25.20 -17.91 1.05
C ARG A 125 25.30 -19.25 1.76
N GLU A 126 24.90 -20.36 1.13
CA GLU A 126 25.05 -21.69 1.73
C GLU A 126 26.50 -22.16 1.74
N VAL A 127 27.30 -21.77 0.74
CA VAL A 127 28.76 -21.99 0.74
C VAL A 127 29.43 -21.16 1.85
N ASP A 128 29.09 -19.87 1.96
CA ASP A 128 29.63 -18.98 3.00
C ASP A 128 29.31 -19.47 4.42
N ARG A 129 28.16 -20.13 4.60
CA ARG A 129 27.74 -20.74 5.86
C ARG A 129 28.34 -22.12 6.13
N GLY A 130 29.15 -22.66 5.21
CA GLY A 130 29.71 -24.00 5.30
C GLY A 130 28.69 -25.14 5.17
N ARG A 131 27.48 -24.85 4.68
CA ARG A 131 26.41 -25.85 4.46
C ARG A 131 26.41 -26.44 3.05
N MET A 132 27.23 -25.89 2.15
CA MET A 132 27.44 -26.38 0.79
C MET A 132 28.93 -26.33 0.45
N GLN A 133 29.44 -27.40 -0.17
CA GLN A 133 30.83 -27.43 -0.62
C GLN A 133 30.99 -26.68 -1.96
N PRO A 134 32.14 -26.03 -2.23
CA PRO A 134 32.35 -25.30 -3.49
C PRO A 134 32.17 -26.17 -4.75
N PHE A 135 32.59 -27.43 -4.70
CA PHE A 135 32.36 -28.38 -5.80
C PHE A 135 30.86 -28.62 -6.05
N GLU A 136 30.09 -28.77 -4.97
CA GLU A 136 28.64 -28.95 -5.05
C GLU A 136 27.96 -27.70 -5.65
N TYR A 137 28.40 -26.49 -5.30
CA TYR A 137 27.93 -25.25 -5.90
C TYR A 137 28.09 -25.28 -7.43
N HIS A 138 29.28 -25.63 -7.93
CA HIS A 138 29.54 -25.67 -9.36
C HIS A 138 28.70 -26.73 -10.08
N LYS A 139 28.55 -27.91 -9.48
CA LYS A 139 27.68 -28.97 -10.01
C LYS A 139 26.22 -28.50 -10.10
N ARG A 140 25.65 -28.00 -9.00
CA ARG A 140 24.26 -27.50 -8.96
C ARG A 140 24.04 -26.32 -9.91
N LYS A 141 25.04 -25.44 -10.05
CA LYS A 141 25.00 -24.33 -11.02
C LYS A 141 24.92 -24.84 -12.47
N ALA A 142 25.70 -25.86 -12.84
CA ALA A 142 25.65 -26.45 -14.17
C ALA A 142 24.30 -27.10 -14.45
N GLU A 143 23.79 -27.91 -13.52
CA GLU A 143 22.49 -28.58 -13.62
C GLU A 143 21.34 -27.58 -13.74
N MET A 144 21.35 -26.50 -12.94
CA MET A 144 20.39 -25.41 -13.05
C MET A 144 20.46 -24.75 -14.42
N MET A 145 21.66 -24.48 -14.95
CA MET A 145 21.81 -23.86 -16.28
C MET A 145 21.26 -24.74 -17.40
N GLU A 146 21.43 -26.06 -17.32
CA GLU A 146 20.88 -27.04 -18.27
C GLU A 146 19.34 -27.08 -18.23
N SER A 147 18.76 -27.10 -17.02
CA SER A 147 17.30 -27.00 -16.83
C SER A 147 16.74 -25.70 -17.41
N LEU A 148 17.42 -24.57 -17.21
CA LEU A 148 17.02 -23.29 -17.80
C LEU A 148 17.15 -23.26 -19.33
N ALA A 149 18.16 -23.92 -19.90
CA ALA A 149 18.38 -23.97 -21.34
C ALA A 149 17.33 -24.84 -22.05
N SER A 150 17.02 -26.00 -21.47
CA SER A 150 15.97 -26.90 -21.95
C SER A 150 14.56 -26.39 -21.67
N GLY A 151 14.41 -25.50 -20.69
CA GLY A 151 13.12 -24.99 -20.23
C GLY A 151 12.34 -25.98 -19.36
N ILE A 152 12.91 -27.13 -18.99
CA ILE A 152 12.27 -28.21 -18.24
C ILE A 152 12.63 -28.09 -16.75
N ASP A 153 11.66 -28.29 -15.85
CA ASP A 153 11.91 -28.33 -14.40
C ASP A 153 12.80 -29.53 -14.04
N ASP A 154 13.76 -29.33 -13.14
CA ASP A 154 14.74 -30.36 -12.76
C ASP A 154 14.15 -31.49 -11.88
N GLY A 155 12.90 -31.34 -11.43
CA GLY A 155 12.18 -32.32 -10.63
C GLY A 155 12.72 -32.47 -9.21
N ARG A 156 13.68 -31.66 -8.76
CA ARG A 156 14.31 -31.81 -7.43
C ARG A 156 13.38 -31.48 -6.28
N THR A 157 12.37 -30.66 -6.54
CA THR A 157 11.36 -30.28 -5.55
C THR A 157 10.05 -31.04 -5.71
N LYS A 158 10.06 -32.10 -6.53
CA LYS A 158 8.90 -32.92 -6.87
C LYS A 158 8.68 -34.04 -5.85
N THR A 159 7.43 -34.31 -5.53
CA THR A 159 7.01 -35.48 -4.74
C THR A 159 5.79 -36.12 -5.38
N SER A 160 5.95 -37.35 -5.87
CA SER A 160 4.92 -38.14 -6.53
C SER A 160 4.23 -39.11 -5.57
N GLY A 161 3.05 -39.62 -5.94
CA GLY A 161 2.39 -40.69 -5.19
C GLY A 161 1.48 -40.22 -4.04
N VAL A 162 1.24 -38.90 -3.92
CA VAL A 162 0.46 -38.33 -2.81
C VAL A 162 -0.99 -38.80 -2.87
N ILE A 163 -1.62 -38.77 -4.05
CA ILE A 163 -3.02 -39.16 -4.23
C ILE A 163 -3.20 -40.66 -3.95
N GLU A 164 -2.28 -41.50 -4.41
CA GLU A 164 -2.29 -42.94 -4.20
C GLU A 164 -2.10 -43.30 -2.71
N ALA A 165 -1.24 -42.56 -2.00
CA ALA A 165 -1.08 -42.70 -0.56
C ALA A 165 -2.36 -42.31 0.18
N LEU A 166 -3.00 -41.20 -0.21
CA LEU A 166 -4.28 -40.76 0.37
C LEU A 166 -5.41 -41.77 0.08
N CYS A 167 -5.50 -42.31 -1.13
CA CYS A 167 -6.44 -43.38 -1.47
C CYS A 167 -6.28 -44.58 -0.53
N LYS A 168 -5.04 -45.06 -0.34
CA LYS A 168 -4.75 -46.18 0.57
C LYS A 168 -5.14 -45.85 2.02
N TYR A 169 -4.84 -44.64 2.48
CA TYR A 169 -5.17 -44.20 3.84
C TYR A 169 -6.69 -44.17 4.08
N TYR A 170 -7.46 -43.52 3.20
CA TYR A 170 -8.91 -43.41 3.37
C TYR A 170 -9.66 -44.73 3.16
N GLN A 171 -9.09 -45.67 2.40
CA GLN A 171 -9.67 -47.00 2.23
C GLN A 171 -9.43 -47.92 3.43
N ASN A 172 -8.28 -47.81 4.09
CA ASN A 172 -7.84 -48.83 5.07
C ASN A 172 -7.80 -48.34 6.52
N GLU A 173 -7.52 -47.06 6.76
CA GLU A 173 -7.16 -46.55 8.09
C GLU A 173 -8.22 -45.60 8.68
N ASN A 174 -8.81 -44.72 7.86
CA ASN A 174 -9.71 -43.69 8.36
C ASN A 174 -11.15 -44.20 8.53
N LYS A 175 -11.73 -44.02 9.74
CA LYS A 175 -13.13 -44.39 10.04
C LYS A 175 -14.07 -43.21 10.27
N ASP A 176 -13.54 -42.00 10.41
CA ASP A 176 -14.32 -40.81 10.78
C ASP A 176 -14.84 -40.03 9.56
N VAL A 177 -14.29 -40.31 8.37
CA VAL A 177 -14.67 -39.64 7.12
C VAL A 177 -15.77 -40.42 6.42
N ARG A 178 -16.96 -39.82 6.30
CA ARG A 178 -18.11 -40.44 5.63
C ARG A 178 -17.85 -40.75 4.15
N ARG A 179 -17.22 -39.81 3.44
CA ARG A 179 -16.85 -39.92 2.02
C ARG A 179 -15.79 -38.88 1.70
N VAL A 180 -14.81 -39.27 0.89
CA VAL A 180 -13.77 -38.40 0.34
C VAL A 180 -13.79 -38.48 -1.18
N TRP A 181 -13.52 -37.37 -1.84
CA TRP A 181 -13.30 -37.28 -3.27
C TRP A 181 -11.90 -36.72 -3.48
N LEU A 182 -11.11 -37.38 -4.33
CA LEU A 182 -9.75 -36.99 -4.63
C LEU A 182 -9.67 -36.63 -6.12
N SER A 183 -8.74 -35.73 -6.46
CA SER A 183 -8.40 -35.48 -7.86
C SER A 183 -7.78 -36.72 -8.52
N ALA A 184 -7.58 -36.65 -9.84
CA ALA A 184 -6.63 -37.53 -10.52
C ALA A 184 -5.21 -37.38 -9.92
N GLY A 185 -4.27 -38.22 -10.35
CA GLY A 185 -2.88 -38.20 -9.89
C GLY A 185 -2.26 -36.79 -10.00
N VAL A 186 -1.55 -36.36 -8.96
CA VAL A 186 -0.90 -35.04 -8.88
C VAL A 186 0.49 -35.22 -8.28
N ASP A 187 1.49 -34.64 -8.95
CA ASP A 187 2.82 -34.46 -8.38
C ASP A 187 2.84 -33.14 -7.59
N HIS A 188 3.32 -33.18 -6.35
CA HIS A 188 3.54 -31.97 -5.55
C HIS A 188 4.88 -31.33 -5.90
N PHE A 189 4.90 -30.00 -6.06
CA PHE A 189 6.12 -29.22 -6.29
C PHE A 189 6.25 -28.13 -5.24
N HIS A 190 7.36 -28.12 -4.49
CA HIS A 190 7.68 -27.02 -3.58
C HIS A 190 8.69 -26.03 -4.18
N SER A 191 8.86 -24.88 -3.54
CA SER A 191 9.84 -23.90 -3.98
C SER A 191 11.28 -24.35 -3.78
N SER A 192 12.11 -24.06 -4.77
CA SER A 192 13.57 -24.21 -4.73
C SER A 192 14.24 -22.97 -4.14
N LEU A 193 15.57 -22.94 -4.11
CA LEU A 193 16.34 -21.74 -3.73
C LEU A 193 16.07 -20.54 -4.67
N GLY A 194 15.65 -20.78 -5.90
CA GLY A 194 15.43 -19.74 -6.93
C GLY A 194 14.09 -19.02 -6.80
N ASP A 195 13.08 -19.68 -6.25
CA ASP A 195 11.70 -19.18 -6.23
C ASP A 195 11.07 -19.09 -4.83
N ARG A 196 11.81 -19.47 -3.79
CA ARG A 196 11.35 -19.32 -2.40
C ARG A 196 10.96 -17.87 -2.11
N GLY A 197 9.72 -17.69 -1.66
CA GLY A 197 9.12 -16.40 -1.29
C GLY A 197 8.24 -15.75 -2.36
N TRP A 198 8.19 -16.30 -3.58
CA TRP A 198 7.38 -15.72 -4.67
C TRP A 198 6.85 -16.74 -5.69
N GLY A 199 7.39 -17.96 -5.73
CA GLY A 199 7.12 -18.96 -6.75
C GLY A 199 5.78 -19.69 -6.66
N CYS A 200 4.93 -19.40 -5.68
CA CYS A 200 3.77 -20.25 -5.34
C CYS A 200 2.78 -20.41 -6.51
N GLY A 201 2.45 -19.34 -7.24
CA GLY A 201 1.56 -19.43 -8.40
C GLY A 201 2.11 -20.35 -9.50
N TYR A 202 3.42 -20.26 -9.78
CA TYR A 202 4.09 -21.11 -10.76
C TYR A 202 4.15 -22.58 -10.30
N ARG A 203 4.44 -22.84 -9.02
CA ARG A 203 4.45 -24.20 -8.46
C ARG A 203 3.06 -24.83 -8.46
N ASN A 204 2.02 -24.05 -8.15
CA ASN A 204 0.63 -24.51 -8.25
C ASN A 204 0.25 -24.87 -9.70
N PHE A 205 0.73 -24.10 -10.69
CA PHE A 205 0.57 -24.45 -12.10
C PHE A 205 1.29 -25.76 -12.45
N GLN A 206 2.52 -25.98 -11.98
CA GLN A 206 3.23 -27.24 -12.19
C GLN A 206 2.46 -28.44 -11.60
N MET A 207 1.88 -28.28 -10.40
CA MET A 207 1.03 -29.31 -9.79
C MET A 207 -0.21 -29.59 -10.66
N LEU A 208 -0.94 -28.56 -11.06
CA LEU A 208 -2.11 -28.71 -11.94
C LEU A 208 -1.73 -29.40 -13.27
N LEU A 209 -0.69 -28.91 -13.94
CA LEU A 209 -0.21 -29.45 -15.21
C LEU A 209 0.23 -30.91 -15.08
N SER A 210 0.85 -31.30 -13.96
CA SER A 210 1.23 -32.70 -13.73
C SER A 210 0.04 -33.66 -13.76
N SER A 211 -1.14 -33.19 -13.33
CA SER A 211 -2.38 -33.96 -13.40
C SER A 211 -2.94 -34.01 -14.82
N LEU A 212 -2.92 -32.87 -15.52
CA LEU A 212 -3.39 -32.77 -16.91
C LEU A 212 -2.57 -33.64 -17.85
N LEU A 213 -1.25 -33.72 -17.67
CA LEU A 213 -0.35 -34.55 -18.48
C LEU A 213 -0.60 -36.06 -18.33
N GLN A 214 -1.20 -36.48 -17.21
CA GLN A 214 -1.56 -37.88 -16.98
C GLN A 214 -2.95 -38.23 -17.55
N ASN A 215 -3.73 -37.22 -17.94
CA ASN A 215 -5.07 -37.40 -18.47
C ASN A 215 -5.05 -37.33 -20.00
N SER A 216 -5.39 -38.45 -20.65
CA SER A 216 -5.37 -38.59 -22.11
C SER A 216 -6.24 -37.57 -22.83
N PHE A 217 -7.29 -37.03 -22.20
CA PHE A 217 -8.15 -36.00 -22.78
C PHE A 217 -7.39 -34.73 -23.21
N TYR A 218 -6.29 -34.41 -22.53
CA TYR A 218 -5.48 -33.22 -22.82
C TYR A 218 -4.28 -33.50 -23.73
N SER A 219 -4.13 -34.72 -24.25
CA SER A 219 -2.94 -35.11 -25.03
C SER A 219 -2.76 -34.26 -26.30
N ASP A 220 -3.86 -33.93 -26.98
CA ASP A 220 -3.81 -33.15 -28.22
C ASP A 220 -3.41 -31.69 -27.97
N CYS A 221 -3.91 -31.07 -26.91
CA CYS A 221 -3.59 -29.68 -26.59
C CYS A 221 -2.23 -29.52 -25.88
N LEU A 222 -1.76 -30.57 -25.18
CA LEU A 222 -0.46 -30.59 -24.50
C LEU A 222 0.65 -31.29 -25.31
N ARG A 223 0.42 -31.61 -26.59
CA ARG A 223 1.40 -32.30 -27.47
C ARG A 223 2.79 -31.66 -27.49
N ASP A 224 2.84 -30.33 -27.39
CA ASP A 224 4.08 -29.54 -27.42
C ASP A 224 4.63 -29.25 -26.01
N THR A 225 3.92 -29.67 -24.94
CA THR A 225 4.30 -29.52 -23.53
C THR A 225 4.21 -30.89 -22.85
N THR A 226 5.10 -31.81 -23.19
CA THR A 226 5.09 -33.19 -22.64
C THR A 226 5.76 -33.31 -21.27
N LEU A 227 6.49 -32.28 -20.85
CA LEU A 227 7.25 -32.24 -19.60
C LEU A 227 6.89 -30.98 -18.81
N ILE A 228 7.13 -31.02 -17.50
CA ILE A 228 6.86 -29.89 -16.62
C ILE A 228 7.85 -28.75 -16.93
N PRO A 229 7.37 -27.56 -17.30
CA PRO A 229 8.24 -26.42 -17.58
C PRO A 229 8.85 -25.87 -16.28
N SER A 230 10.08 -25.39 -16.37
CA SER A 230 10.74 -24.61 -15.31
C SER A 230 10.03 -23.27 -15.08
N ILE A 231 10.22 -22.65 -13.92
CA ILE A 231 9.59 -21.34 -13.61
C ILE A 231 9.88 -20.29 -14.68
N PRO A 232 11.13 -20.07 -15.13
CA PRO A 232 11.40 -19.11 -16.20
C PRO A 232 10.71 -19.47 -17.52
N LYS A 233 10.56 -20.76 -17.84
CA LYS A 233 9.78 -21.17 -19.02
C LYS A 233 8.29 -20.85 -18.85
N ILE A 234 7.71 -21.06 -17.67
CA ILE A 234 6.32 -20.66 -17.38
C ILE A 234 6.14 -19.14 -17.53
N GLN A 235 7.09 -18.35 -17.02
CA GLN A 235 7.09 -16.89 -17.20
C GLN A 235 7.03 -16.52 -18.69
N SER A 236 7.87 -17.14 -19.52
CA SER A 236 7.84 -16.92 -20.97
C SER A 236 6.55 -17.40 -21.62
N MET A 237 5.98 -18.54 -21.21
CA MET A 237 4.70 -19.02 -21.77
C MET A 237 3.53 -18.07 -21.46
N ILE A 238 3.54 -17.41 -20.29
CA ILE A 238 2.56 -16.36 -19.97
C ILE A 238 2.78 -15.13 -20.85
N GLU A 239 4.03 -14.70 -21.04
CA GLU A 239 4.36 -13.60 -21.96
C GLU A 239 3.97 -13.93 -23.42
N ASP A 240 4.10 -15.20 -23.84
CA ASP A 240 3.65 -15.68 -25.14
C ASP A 240 2.13 -15.52 -25.27
N ALA A 241 1.36 -15.94 -24.25
CA ALA A 241 -0.09 -15.73 -24.22
C ALA A 241 -0.46 -14.24 -24.30
N TRP A 242 0.24 -13.36 -23.59
CA TRP A 242 0.03 -11.91 -23.69
C TRP A 242 0.29 -11.38 -25.11
N ARG A 243 1.34 -11.86 -25.78
CA ARG A 243 1.65 -11.49 -27.16
C ARG A 243 0.60 -11.99 -28.17
N GLU A 244 -0.06 -13.10 -27.86
CA GLU A 244 -1.20 -13.61 -28.62
C GLU A 244 -2.50 -12.82 -28.37
N GLY A 245 -2.51 -11.91 -27.40
CA GLY A 245 -3.63 -11.01 -27.11
C GLY A 245 -4.46 -11.42 -25.90
N PHE A 246 -4.04 -12.43 -25.12
CA PHE A 246 -4.70 -12.79 -23.88
C PHE A 246 -4.37 -11.76 -22.78
N ASP A 247 -5.40 -11.26 -22.09
CA ASP A 247 -5.28 -10.37 -20.92
C ASP A 247 -4.24 -9.22 -21.02
N PRO A 248 -4.41 -8.27 -21.97
CA PRO A 248 -3.50 -7.13 -22.11
C PRO A 248 -3.49 -6.21 -20.87
N HIS A 249 -4.59 -6.18 -20.11
CA HIS A 249 -4.66 -5.42 -18.87
C HIS A 249 -3.80 -6.06 -17.78
N GLY A 250 -3.92 -7.37 -17.56
CA GLY A 250 -3.04 -8.12 -16.67
C GLY A 250 -1.57 -7.96 -17.06
N ALA A 251 -1.24 -8.09 -18.35
CA ALA A 251 0.12 -7.88 -18.86
C ALA A 251 0.69 -6.50 -18.46
N SER A 252 -0.12 -5.44 -18.56
CA SER A 252 0.30 -4.08 -18.20
C SER A 252 0.67 -3.92 -16.73
N HIS A 253 0.01 -4.64 -15.81
CA HIS A 253 0.34 -4.64 -14.38
C HIS A 253 1.75 -5.19 -14.09
N PHE A 254 2.26 -6.03 -14.98
CA PHE A 254 3.60 -6.62 -14.91
C PHE A 254 4.61 -5.92 -15.82
N ASN A 255 4.33 -4.71 -16.31
CA ASN A 255 5.15 -4.03 -17.32
C ASN A 255 5.42 -4.91 -18.56
N ASN A 256 4.45 -5.78 -18.91
CA ASN A 256 4.53 -6.76 -19.99
C ASN A 256 5.72 -7.73 -19.88
N ARG A 257 6.21 -7.99 -18.67
CA ARG A 257 7.41 -8.82 -18.46
C ARG A 257 7.40 -9.56 -17.12
N LEU A 258 7.50 -10.87 -17.19
CA LEU A 258 7.74 -11.79 -16.06
C LEU A 258 9.15 -12.37 -16.11
N HIS A 259 9.69 -12.68 -17.29
CA HIS A 259 10.96 -13.39 -17.41
C HIS A 259 12.10 -12.57 -16.80
N GLY A 260 12.76 -13.15 -15.79
CA GLY A 260 13.84 -12.48 -15.06
C GLY A 260 13.35 -11.52 -13.97
N SER A 261 12.07 -11.56 -13.61
CA SER A 261 11.51 -10.95 -12.40
C SER A 261 11.18 -12.02 -11.34
N LYS A 262 10.68 -11.57 -10.19
CA LYS A 262 10.14 -12.42 -9.11
C LYS A 262 8.66 -12.17 -8.91
N ALA A 263 7.99 -11.75 -10.00
CA ALA A 263 6.61 -11.30 -9.96
C ALA A 263 5.70 -12.36 -9.33
N TRP A 264 4.84 -11.91 -8.43
CA TRP A 264 3.76 -12.75 -7.92
C TRP A 264 2.66 -12.81 -8.98
N ILE A 265 2.33 -14.02 -9.42
CA ILE A 265 1.22 -14.24 -10.36
C ILE A 265 0.00 -14.80 -9.61
N GLY A 266 -1.18 -14.59 -10.17
CA GLY A 266 -2.45 -15.06 -9.66
C GLY A 266 -3.19 -15.97 -10.64
N ALA A 267 -4.49 -16.14 -10.39
CA ALA A 267 -5.36 -16.97 -11.22
C ALA A 267 -5.48 -16.45 -12.65
N CYS A 268 -5.40 -15.13 -12.88
CA CYS A 268 -5.53 -14.50 -14.19
C CYS A 268 -4.41 -14.93 -15.15
N GLU A 269 -3.15 -14.92 -14.69
CA GLU A 269 -2.02 -15.34 -15.52
C GLU A 269 -2.10 -16.84 -15.87
N ILE A 270 -2.53 -17.67 -14.90
CA ILE A 270 -2.71 -19.11 -15.13
C ILE A 270 -3.88 -19.38 -16.07
N TYR A 271 -4.98 -18.63 -15.95
CA TYR A 271 -6.11 -18.72 -16.88
C TYR A 271 -5.69 -18.34 -18.30
N SER A 272 -4.96 -17.24 -18.48
CA SER A 272 -4.44 -16.81 -19.78
C SER A 272 -3.53 -17.87 -20.40
N LEU A 273 -2.64 -18.47 -19.59
CA LEU A 273 -1.76 -19.56 -20.02
C LEU A 273 -2.53 -20.82 -20.41
N LEU A 274 -3.47 -21.29 -19.59
CA LEU A 274 -4.25 -22.49 -19.92
C LEU A 274 -5.11 -22.25 -21.17
N THR A 275 -5.67 -21.05 -21.32
CA THR A 275 -6.50 -20.70 -22.48
C THR A 275 -5.68 -20.64 -23.76
N SER A 276 -4.45 -20.10 -23.74
CA SER A 276 -3.56 -20.13 -24.93
C SER A 276 -3.17 -21.56 -25.31
N LEU A 277 -3.05 -22.45 -24.32
CA LEU A 277 -2.88 -23.89 -24.54
C LEU A 277 -4.17 -24.63 -24.92
N ARG A 278 -5.27 -23.91 -25.20
CA ARG A 278 -6.59 -24.47 -25.59
C ARG A 278 -7.23 -25.35 -24.51
N ILE A 279 -6.87 -25.14 -23.24
CA ILE A 279 -7.47 -25.82 -22.10
C ILE A 279 -8.61 -24.97 -21.57
N LYS A 280 -9.82 -25.51 -21.65
CA LYS A 280 -11.01 -24.87 -21.10
C LYS A 280 -10.90 -24.83 -19.56
N CYS A 281 -10.87 -23.63 -19.02
CA CYS A 281 -10.86 -23.38 -17.59
C CYS A 281 -11.72 -22.15 -17.27
N GLN A 282 -11.98 -21.90 -15.98
CA GLN A 282 -12.73 -20.72 -15.52
C GLN A 282 -12.20 -20.26 -14.17
N ILE A 283 -12.24 -18.95 -13.92
CA ILE A 283 -11.96 -18.36 -12.62
C ILE A 283 -13.30 -18.10 -11.92
N ILE A 284 -13.41 -18.57 -10.68
CA ILE A 284 -14.54 -18.25 -9.80
C ILE A 284 -13.99 -17.42 -8.64
N ASP A 285 -14.46 -16.17 -8.52
CA ASP A 285 -14.04 -15.24 -7.48
C ASP A 285 -14.99 -15.27 -6.28
N PHE A 286 -14.49 -15.72 -5.13
CA PHE A 286 -15.17 -15.66 -3.84
C PHE A 286 -14.76 -14.39 -3.10
N HIS A 287 -15.11 -13.25 -3.69
CA HIS A 287 -14.62 -11.92 -3.33
C HIS A 287 -14.93 -11.44 -1.89
N LYS A 288 -15.79 -12.15 -1.15
CA LYS A 288 -16.08 -11.89 0.27
C LYS A 288 -16.52 -13.15 1.01
N PRO A 289 -16.37 -13.18 2.35
CA PRO A 289 -16.93 -14.24 3.18
C PRO A 289 -18.44 -14.42 2.97
N THR A 290 -18.90 -15.67 3.05
CA THR A 290 -20.30 -16.04 2.84
C THR A 290 -20.93 -16.73 4.06
N GLY A 291 -20.18 -16.87 5.15
CA GLY A 291 -20.62 -17.49 6.39
C GLY A 291 -20.20 -16.72 7.65
N PRO A 292 -20.64 -17.20 8.82
CA PRO A 292 -20.31 -16.59 10.11
C PRO A 292 -18.80 -16.52 10.33
N MET A 293 -18.36 -15.51 11.11
CA MET A 293 -16.95 -15.33 11.50
C MET A 293 -15.96 -15.25 10.33
N GLY A 294 -16.40 -14.78 9.16
CA GLY A 294 -15.53 -14.65 8.00
C GLY A 294 -15.26 -15.96 7.25
N THR A 295 -16.08 -16.99 7.47
CA THR A 295 -15.96 -18.26 6.75
C THR A 295 -16.48 -18.18 5.30
N HIS A 296 -16.04 -19.11 4.45
CA HIS A 296 -16.41 -19.19 3.03
C HIS A 296 -17.18 -20.49 2.68
N PRO A 297 -18.37 -20.77 3.26
CA PRO A 297 -19.12 -21.98 2.97
C PRO A 297 -19.43 -22.18 1.48
N ARG A 298 -19.66 -21.10 0.71
CA ARG A 298 -19.91 -21.20 -0.74
C ARG A 298 -18.71 -21.72 -1.54
N LEU A 299 -17.48 -21.45 -1.09
CA LEU A 299 -16.27 -22.03 -1.70
C LEU A 299 -16.23 -23.54 -1.48
N PHE A 300 -16.50 -23.99 -0.25
CA PHE A 300 -16.54 -25.41 0.09
C PHE A 300 -17.65 -26.15 -0.66
N GLU A 301 -18.84 -25.55 -0.76
CA GLU A 301 -19.95 -26.11 -1.55
C GLU A 301 -19.61 -26.23 -3.03
N TRP A 302 -18.96 -25.21 -3.60
CA TRP A 302 -18.54 -25.24 -5.00
C TRP A 302 -17.49 -26.34 -5.26
N ILE A 303 -16.49 -26.47 -4.40
CA ILE A 303 -15.48 -27.54 -4.49
C ILE A 303 -16.12 -28.92 -4.32
N LEU A 304 -17.02 -29.06 -3.35
CA LEU A 304 -17.75 -30.31 -3.14
C LEU A 304 -18.56 -30.67 -4.39
N HIS A 305 -19.27 -29.70 -4.97
CA HIS A 305 -20.03 -29.92 -6.19
C HIS A 305 -19.11 -30.36 -7.33
N TYR A 306 -18.01 -29.62 -7.58
CA TYR A 306 -17.03 -29.94 -8.62
C TYR A 306 -16.53 -31.39 -8.56
N TYR A 307 -16.20 -31.89 -7.37
CA TYR A 307 -15.67 -33.24 -7.18
C TYR A 307 -16.75 -34.34 -7.04
N SER A 308 -17.96 -34.00 -6.59
CA SER A 308 -18.99 -35.00 -6.27
C SER A 308 -19.98 -35.28 -7.39
N THR A 309 -20.11 -34.37 -8.35
CA THR A 309 -20.79 -34.67 -9.61
C THR A 309 -19.93 -35.58 -10.47
N ASP A 310 -20.54 -36.60 -11.09
CA ASP A 310 -19.97 -37.31 -12.23
C ASP A 310 -19.88 -36.33 -13.41
N ASN A 311 -18.96 -35.37 -13.32
CA ASN A 311 -18.55 -34.60 -14.48
C ASN A 311 -17.73 -35.57 -15.32
N GLU A 312 -18.39 -36.18 -16.30
CA GLU A 312 -17.72 -36.75 -17.46
C GLU A 312 -16.74 -35.69 -17.98
N GLY A 313 -15.45 -35.93 -17.73
CA GLY A 313 -14.36 -35.10 -18.22
C GLY A 313 -14.24 -35.21 -19.73
#